data_AF-A0A0Q5T1L8-F1
#
_entry.id   AF-A0A0Q5T1L8-F1
#
_cell.length_a   1.000
_cell.length_b   1.000
_cell.length_c   1.000
_cell.angle_alpha   90.00
_cell.angle_beta   90.00
_cell.angle_gamma   90.00
#
_symmetry.space_group_name_H-M   'P 1'
#
loop_
_entity.id
_entity.type
_entity.pdbx_description
1 polymer ?
#
loop_
_entity_poly.entity_id
_entity_poly.type
_entity_poly.pdbx_seq_one_letter_code
_entity_poly.pdbx_strand_id
1 'polypeptide(L)'
;MLQYSPDADEPLLNISKLNFTNLLKRFIENLNFENLVERANIIEPRDDLDFEVAEMQEMIFELANPEINGELTKERLQEIIAYLKE
;
A
#
# COMPACT_ATOMS: atom_id res chain seq x y z
N MET A 1 21.26 -11.35 -10.23
CA MET A 1 19.94 -10.70 -10.05
C MET A 1 19.00 -11.79 -9.56
N LEU A 2 18.41 -11.64 -8.38
CA LEU A 2 17.41 -12.58 -7.90
C LEU A 2 16.15 -12.38 -8.74
N GLN A 3 15.81 -13.41 -9.52
CA GLN A 3 14.69 -13.45 -10.43
C GLN A 3 13.56 -14.19 -9.69
N TYR A 4 12.83 -13.45 -8.89
CA TYR A 4 11.65 -13.99 -8.21
C TYR A 4 10.46 -13.91 -9.16
N SER A 5 9.72 -15.03 -9.26
CA SER A 5 8.45 -15.07 -9.99
C SER A 5 7.41 -14.29 -9.20
N PRO A 6 6.63 -13.39 -9.82
CA PRO A 6 5.46 -12.81 -9.16
C PRO A 6 4.40 -13.87 -8.78
N ASP A 7 4.48 -15.07 -9.38
CA ASP A 7 3.66 -16.24 -9.04
C ASP A 7 4.38 -17.20 -8.06
N ALA A 8 5.00 -16.69 -7.00
CA ALA A 8 5.66 -17.57 -6.02
C ALA A 8 4.62 -18.32 -5.17
N ASP A 9 4.81 -19.62 -4.96
CA ASP A 9 3.91 -20.47 -4.16
C ASP A 9 3.84 -20.06 -2.66
N GLU A 10 4.82 -19.28 -2.19
CA GLU A 10 4.89 -18.72 -0.84
C GLU A 10 5.31 -17.24 -0.90
N PRO A 11 4.78 -16.37 -0.01
CA PRO A 11 5.11 -14.95 -0.02
C PRO A 11 6.60 -14.73 0.23
N LEU A 12 7.22 -13.98 -0.67
CA LEU A 12 8.66 -13.73 -0.68
C LEU A 12 9.06 -12.53 0.18
N LEU A 13 8.09 -11.68 0.52
CA LEU A 13 8.29 -10.49 1.33
C LEU A 13 7.03 -10.19 2.16
N ASN A 14 7.20 -10.05 3.47
CA ASN A 14 6.15 -9.57 4.36
C ASN A 14 6.32 -8.05 4.63
N ILE A 15 5.27 -7.27 4.38
CA ILE A 15 5.24 -5.82 4.58
C ILE A 15 4.68 -5.50 5.96
N SER A 16 5.50 -4.86 6.80
CA SER A 16 5.08 -4.43 8.15
C SER A 16 4.20 -3.18 8.14
N LYS A 17 3.34 -3.06 9.16
CA LYS A 17 2.53 -1.86 9.44
C LYS A 17 3.42 -0.62 9.55
N LEU A 18 4.60 -0.75 10.16
CA LEU A 18 5.56 0.34 10.32
C LEU A 18 6.07 0.84 8.96
N ASN A 19 6.48 -0.07 8.08
CA ASN A 19 6.99 0.30 6.75
C ASN A 19 5.91 0.96 5.91
N PHE A 20 4.70 0.41 5.90
CA PHE A 20 3.58 0.97 5.17
C PHE A 20 3.16 2.34 5.73
N THR A 21 3.05 2.48 7.05
CA THR A 21 2.76 3.77 7.70
C THR A 21 3.81 4.83 7.36
N ASN A 22 5.09 4.47 7.37
CA ASN A 22 6.18 5.41 7.03
C ASN A 22 6.14 5.81 5.56
N LEU A 23 5.77 4.90 4.66
CA LEU A 23 5.52 5.19 3.25
C LEU A 23 4.43 6.26 3.12
N LEU A 24 3.25 6.02 3.70
CA LEU A 24 2.10 6.93 3.61
C LEU A 24 2.40 8.32 4.19
N LYS A 25 3.09 8.41 5.33
CA LYS A 25 3.50 9.70 5.93
C LYS A 25 4.34 10.54 4.98
N ARG A 26 5.30 9.93 4.26
CA ARG A 26 6.15 10.63 3.29
C ARG A 26 5.36 11.20 2.11
N PHE A 27 4.26 10.57 1.72
CA PHE A 27 3.39 11.09 0.66
C PHE A 27 2.51 12.24 1.13
N ILE A 28 2.01 12.19 2.38
CA ILE A 28 1.25 13.31 2.99
C ILE A 28 2.11 14.58 3.07
N GLU A 29 3.36 14.47 3.49
CA GLU A 29 4.26 15.62 3.66
C GLU A 29 4.55 16.33 2.33
N ASN A 30 4.60 15.56 1.23
CA ASN A 30 4.93 16.08 -0.11
C ASN A 30 3.70 16.32 -1.00
N LEU A 31 2.47 16.06 -0.50
CA LEU A 31 1.20 16.17 -1.24
C LEU A 31 1.22 15.53 -2.64
N ASN A 32 1.97 14.43 -2.80
CA ASN A 32 2.15 13.79 -4.09
C ASN A 32 1.28 12.53 -4.20
N PHE A 33 -0.03 12.74 -4.37
CA PHE A 33 -1.01 11.67 -4.45
C PHE A 33 -0.88 10.84 -5.73
N GLU A 34 -0.55 11.47 -6.86
CA GLU A 34 -0.33 10.76 -8.13
C GLU A 34 0.78 9.72 -8.01
N ASN A 35 1.91 10.08 -7.39
CA ASN A 35 3.00 9.13 -7.17
C ASN A 35 2.64 8.00 -6.19
N LEU A 36 1.76 8.27 -5.23
CA LEU A 36 1.26 7.24 -4.32
C LEU A 36 0.38 6.23 -5.07
N VAL A 37 -0.52 6.71 -5.93
CA VAL A 37 -1.38 5.88 -6.79
C VAL A 37 -0.53 5.02 -7.73
N GLU A 38 0.47 5.60 -8.41
CA GLU A 38 1.39 4.84 -9.28
C GLU A 38 2.09 3.71 -8.53
N ARG A 39 2.53 3.96 -7.29
CA ARG A 39 3.22 2.93 -6.48
C ARG A 39 2.27 1.88 -5.95
N ALA A 40 1.07 2.26 -5.53
CA ALA A 40 0.05 1.31 -5.09
C ALA A 40 -0.33 0.37 -6.25
N ASN A 41 -0.48 0.90 -7.46
CA ASN A 41 -0.73 0.11 -8.68
C ASN A 41 0.35 -0.93 -9.01
N ILE A 42 1.61 -0.70 -8.59
CA ILE A 42 2.70 -1.67 -8.78
C ILE A 42 2.63 -2.79 -7.73
N ILE A 43 2.11 -2.50 -6.54
CA ILE A 43 2.08 -3.42 -5.39
C ILE A 43 0.81 -4.26 -5.40
N GLU A 44 -0.33 -3.65 -5.74
CA GLU A 44 -1.66 -4.28 -5.70
C GLU A 44 -1.75 -5.64 -6.41
N PRO A 45 -1.19 -5.84 -7.62
CA PRO A 45 -1.33 -7.11 -8.32
C PRO A 45 -0.28 -8.15 -7.92
N ARG A 46 0.52 -7.90 -6.87
CA ARG A 46 1.61 -8.79 -6.46
C ARG A 46 1.14 -9.82 -5.45
N ASP A 47 1.00 -11.05 -5.91
CA ASP A 47 0.64 -12.20 -5.08
C ASP A 47 1.84 -12.75 -4.28
N ASP A 48 3.06 -12.30 -4.58
CA ASP A 48 4.28 -12.69 -3.86
C ASP A 48 4.55 -11.87 -2.59
N LEU A 49 3.63 -10.99 -2.21
CA LEU A 49 3.70 -10.16 -1.02
C LEU A 49 2.69 -10.65 0.04
N ASP A 50 3.14 -10.66 1.29
CA ASP A 50 2.29 -10.81 2.46
C ASP A 50 2.28 -9.52 3.28
N PHE A 51 1.28 -9.36 4.14
CA PHE A 51 1.09 -8.14 4.92
C PHE A 51 0.91 -8.48 6.38
N GLU A 52 1.46 -7.65 7.27
CA GLU A 52 1.38 -7.85 8.72
C GLU A 52 -0.08 -7.92 9.21
N VAL A 53 -0.99 -7.19 8.56
CA VAL A 53 -2.44 -7.31 8.77
C VAL A 53 -3.17 -7.39 7.44
N ALA A 54 -4.23 -8.19 7.37
CA ALA A 54 -4.93 -8.49 6.12
C ALA A 54 -5.56 -7.23 5.48
N GLU A 55 -6.03 -6.29 6.30
CA GLU A 55 -6.66 -5.05 5.84
C GLU A 55 -5.69 -4.14 5.07
N MET A 56 -4.37 -4.34 5.20
CA MET A 56 -3.39 -3.59 4.41
C MET A 56 -3.53 -3.88 2.91
N GLN A 57 -3.94 -5.10 2.53
CA GLN A 57 -4.17 -5.43 1.13
C GLN A 57 -5.37 -4.65 0.56
N GLU A 58 -6.46 -4.54 1.34
CA GLU A 58 -7.61 -3.72 0.98
C GLU A 58 -7.25 -2.23 0.87
N MET A 59 -6.40 -1.72 1.77
CA MET A 59 -5.90 -0.35 1.69
C MET A 59 -5.04 -0.12 0.45
N ILE A 60 -4.20 -1.09 0.06
CA ILE A 60 -3.40 -0.98 -1.16
C ILE A 60 -4.30 -0.98 -2.40
N PHE A 61 -5.32 -1.85 -2.43
CA PHE A 61 -6.33 -1.84 -3.48
C PHE A 61 -7.04 -0.49 -3.57
N GLU A 62 -7.43 0.09 -2.42
CA GLU A 62 -8.05 1.41 -2.35
C GLU A 62 -7.16 2.50 -2.97
N LEU A 63 -5.88 2.50 -2.58
CA LEU A 63 -4.89 3.48 -3.04
C LEU A 63 -4.51 3.34 -4.51
N ALA A 64 -4.53 2.11 -5.04
CA ALA A 64 -4.23 1.82 -6.44
C ALA A 64 -5.37 2.26 -7.36
N ASN A 65 -6.61 2.15 -6.88
CA ASN A 65 -7.81 2.33 -7.69
C ASN A 65 -8.72 3.45 -7.13
N PRO A 66 -8.25 4.72 -7.09
CA PRO A 66 -9.05 5.85 -6.61
C PRO A 66 -10.30 6.11 -7.47
N GLU A 67 -10.32 5.69 -8.73
CA GLU A 67 -11.50 5.74 -9.59
C GLU A 67 -12.63 4.79 -9.15
N ILE A 68 -12.30 3.75 -8.38
CA ILE A 68 -13.27 2.80 -7.80
C ILE A 68 -13.72 3.27 -6.42
N ASN A 69 -12.77 3.71 -5.59
CA ASN A 69 -12.99 3.95 -4.16
C ASN A 69 -13.24 5.42 -3.79
N GLY A 70 -13.07 6.33 -4.76
CA GLY A 70 -13.16 7.77 -4.57
C GLY A 70 -11.79 8.44 -4.55
N GLU A 71 -11.78 9.76 -4.74
CA GLU A 71 -10.56 10.55 -4.78
C GLU A 71 -9.75 10.40 -3.49
N LEU A 72 -8.44 10.17 -3.65
CA LEU A 72 -7.55 10.03 -2.52
C LEU A 72 -7.33 11.39 -1.84
N THR A 73 -7.74 11.49 -0.57
CA THR A 73 -7.60 12.71 0.22
C THR A 73 -6.53 12.55 1.30
N LYS A 74 -6.02 13.69 1.79
CA LYS A 74 -5.11 13.71 2.94
C LYS A 74 -5.77 13.11 4.18
N GLU A 75 -7.04 13.44 4.39
CA GLU A 75 -7.86 12.96 5.49
C GLU A 75 -7.95 11.43 5.46
N ARG A 76 -8.20 10.85 4.28
CA ARG A 76 -8.26 9.39 4.12
C ARG A 76 -6.94 8.71 4.44
N LEU A 77 -5.81 9.27 3.98
CA LEU A 77 -4.49 8.75 4.35
C LEU A 77 -4.22 8.84 5.85
N GLN A 78 -4.72 9.87 6.53
CA GLN A 78 -4.59 10.00 7.97
C GLN A 78 -5.43 8.96 8.73
N GLU A 79 -6.62 8.61 8.24
CA GLU A 79 -7.44 7.52 8.78
C GLU A 79 -6.74 6.17 8.66
N ILE A 80 -6.19 5.86 7.48
CA ILE A 80 -5.40 4.64 7.25
C ILE A 80 -4.22 4.56 8.23
N ILE A 81 -3.46 5.66 8.37
CA ILE A 81 -2.34 5.74 9.31
C ILE A 81 -2.80 5.60 10.78
N ALA A 82 -3.99 6.09 11.12
CA ALA A 82 -4.52 5.96 12.47
C ALA A 82 -4.85 4.49 12.78
N TYR A 83 -5.54 3.80 11.87
CA TYR A 83 -5.86 2.38 11.98
C TYR A 83 -4.60 1.52 12.16
N LEU A 84 -3.55 1.75 11.36
CA LEU A 84 -2.32 0.95 11.42
C LEU A 84 -1.49 1.14 12.70
N LYS A 85 -1.80 2.15 13.52
CA LYS A 85 -1.13 2.40 14.81
C LYS A 85 -1.81 1.69 15.99
N GLU A 86 -3.04 1.21 15.81
CA GLU A 86 -3.72 0.34 16.77
C GLU A 86 -3.03 -1.03 16.83
#